data_AF-B3CL27-F1
#
_entry.id   AF-B3CL27-F1
#
_cell.length_a   1.000
_cell.length_b   1.000
_cell.length_c   1.000
_cell.angle_alpha   90.00
_cell.angle_beta   90.00
_cell.angle_gamma   90.00
#
_symmetry.space_group_name_H-M   'P 1'
#
loop_
_entity.id
_entity.type
_entity.pdbx_description
1 polymer ?
#
loop_
_entity_poly.entity_id
_entity_poly.type
_entity_poly.pdbx_seq_one_letter_code
_entity_poly.pdbx_strand_id
1 'polypeptide(L)'
;RRVRRLEPVPRSVRQPTLVTADRYGYVWVWYGSPEPLHPLPEIAAADVDNGDFMHLHFAFETTTAVLRIVENFYDAQHASPVHELPISAFELKLFDDWQRWPEVESLAQAGAWFGAGIDFTVDRYFGASGMLARVLGLNMSQMNLHFDGYPGGCVMTVSLDGDFKYKLLQCVTPVSDGKNVMHMLISIKKVGGALRRATDYVL
;
A
#
# COMPACT_ATOMS: atom_id res chain seq x y z
N ARG A 1 -17.13 -18.87 -50.65
CA ARG A 1 -17.03 -18.27 -49.30
C ARG A 1 -17.29 -16.76 -49.45
N ARG A 2 -18.48 -16.24 -49.08
CA ARG A 2 -18.76 -14.79 -49.19
C ARG A 2 -18.08 -14.08 -48.01
N VAL A 3 -17.02 -13.33 -48.30
CA VAL A 3 -16.46 -12.36 -47.34
C VAL A 3 -17.49 -11.24 -47.22
N ARG A 4 -18.07 -11.02 -46.03
CA ARG A 4 -18.91 -9.84 -45.77
C ARG A 4 -18.01 -8.61 -45.98
N ARG A 5 -18.32 -7.77 -46.97
CA ARG A 5 -17.74 -6.42 -47.05
C ARG A 5 -18.20 -5.65 -45.82
N LEU A 6 -17.26 -5.27 -44.97
CA LEU A 6 -17.53 -4.37 -43.85
C LEU A 6 -17.71 -2.95 -44.39
N GLU A 7 -18.72 -2.26 -43.90
CA GLU A 7 -18.91 -0.83 -44.19
C GLU A 7 -17.77 -0.01 -43.56
N PRO A 8 -17.35 1.11 -44.18
CA PRO A 8 -16.26 1.93 -43.65
C PRO A 8 -16.67 2.61 -42.33
N VAL A 9 -15.78 2.58 -41.34
CA VAL A 9 -15.99 3.27 -40.05
C VAL A 9 -16.14 4.78 -40.27
N PRO A 10 -17.20 5.44 -39.76
CA PRO A 10 -17.37 6.86 -39.96
C PRO A 10 -16.24 7.67 -39.29
N ARG A 11 -15.66 8.62 -40.04
CA ARG A 11 -14.52 9.44 -39.57
C ARG A 11 -14.85 10.32 -38.36
N SER A 12 -16.12 10.60 -38.12
CA SER A 12 -16.64 11.37 -36.99
C SER A 12 -16.74 10.56 -35.69
N VAL A 13 -16.65 9.23 -35.76
CA VAL A 13 -16.74 8.41 -34.55
C VAL A 13 -15.44 8.54 -33.76
N ARG A 14 -15.57 8.98 -32.52
CA ARG A 14 -14.52 8.98 -31.50
C ARG A 14 -15.11 8.39 -30.23
N GLN A 15 -14.33 7.59 -29.54
CA GLN A 15 -14.64 7.17 -28.17
C GLN A 15 -13.74 7.95 -27.22
N PRO A 16 -14.25 8.33 -26.03
CA PRO A 16 -13.39 8.85 -24.99
C PRO A 16 -12.26 7.87 -24.68
N THR A 17 -11.04 8.38 -24.56
CA THR A 17 -9.88 7.64 -24.10
C THR A 17 -9.53 8.08 -22.69
N LEU A 18 -9.15 7.14 -21.84
CA LEU A 18 -8.62 7.44 -20.50
C LEU A 18 -7.10 7.36 -20.54
N VAL A 19 -6.44 8.23 -19.78
CA VAL A 19 -4.98 8.17 -19.61
C VAL A 19 -4.64 6.98 -18.73
N THR A 20 -3.65 6.19 -19.15
CA THR A 20 -3.22 4.99 -18.43
C THR A 20 -1.72 4.95 -18.20
N ALA A 21 -1.30 4.20 -17.19
CA ALA A 21 0.11 3.91 -16.91
C ALA A 21 0.26 2.48 -16.40
N ASP A 22 1.36 1.81 -16.76
CA ASP A 22 1.75 0.50 -16.22
C ASP A 22 2.86 0.70 -15.19
N ARG A 23 2.55 0.41 -13.92
CA ARG A 23 3.46 0.58 -12.77
C ARG A 23 3.13 -0.45 -11.70
N TYR A 24 4.16 -1.04 -11.09
CA TYR A 24 4.05 -1.92 -9.92
C TYR A 24 3.23 -3.21 -10.16
N GLY A 25 3.15 -3.66 -11.42
CA GLY A 25 2.31 -4.80 -11.82
C GLY A 25 0.81 -4.48 -11.92
N TYR A 26 0.45 -3.19 -11.98
CA TYR A 26 -0.92 -2.71 -12.19
C TYR A 26 -1.03 -1.81 -13.41
N VAL A 27 -2.21 -1.86 -14.05
CA VAL A 27 -2.64 -0.82 -14.99
C VAL A 27 -3.43 0.23 -14.22
N TRP A 28 -2.86 1.41 -14.13
CA TRP A 28 -3.49 2.58 -13.56
C TRP A 28 -4.30 3.30 -14.62
N VAL A 29 -5.46 3.81 -14.24
CA VAL A 29 -6.36 4.55 -15.11
C VAL A 29 -6.72 5.87 -14.44
N TRP A 30 -6.47 6.98 -15.11
CA TRP A 30 -6.92 8.28 -14.64
C TRP A 30 -8.40 8.46 -14.96
N TYR A 31 -9.18 8.81 -13.94
CA TYR A 31 -10.61 9.08 -14.07
C TYR A 31 -10.95 10.46 -13.50
N GLY A 32 -11.55 11.31 -14.34
CA GLY A 32 -11.89 12.69 -13.98
C GLY A 32 -11.59 13.66 -15.12
N SER A 33 -10.57 14.49 -14.95
CA SER A 33 -10.10 15.44 -15.96
C SER A 33 -9.49 14.76 -17.20
N PRO A 34 -9.36 15.48 -18.33
CA PRO A 34 -8.69 14.95 -19.53
C PRO A 34 -7.23 14.54 -19.31
N GLU A 35 -6.54 15.20 -18.38
CA GLU A 35 -5.14 14.94 -18.00
C GLU A 35 -5.04 14.69 -16.49
N PRO A 36 -4.09 13.86 -16.02
CA PRO A 36 -3.84 13.65 -14.60
C PRO A 36 -3.54 14.94 -13.84
N LEU A 37 -4.22 15.16 -12.72
CA LEU A 37 -3.99 16.34 -11.85
C LEU A 37 -2.78 16.17 -10.93
N HIS A 38 -2.38 14.93 -10.66
CA HIS A 38 -1.24 14.58 -9.83
C HIS A 38 -0.60 13.28 -10.35
N PRO A 39 0.70 13.06 -10.09
CA PRO A 39 1.38 11.83 -10.48
C PRO A 39 0.86 10.62 -9.68
N LEU A 40 1.33 9.43 -10.06
CA LEU A 40 1.22 8.24 -9.23
C LEU A 40 2.24 8.32 -8.07
N PRO A 41 2.00 7.62 -6.94
CA PRO A 41 3.01 7.52 -5.89
C PRO A 41 4.28 6.84 -6.43
N GLU A 42 5.44 7.38 -6.06
CA GLU A 42 6.74 6.75 -6.32
C GLU A 42 7.01 5.72 -5.22
N ILE A 43 7.28 4.46 -5.60
CA ILE A 43 7.45 3.34 -4.68
C ILE A 43 8.63 2.50 -5.17
N ALA A 44 9.85 2.94 -4.89
CA ALA A 44 11.07 2.27 -5.35
C ALA A 44 11.12 0.78 -4.92
N ALA A 45 10.56 0.46 -3.74
CA ALA A 45 10.45 -0.91 -3.24
C ALA A 45 9.53 -1.81 -4.08
N ALA A 46 8.63 -1.24 -4.90
CA ALA A 46 7.66 -1.95 -5.73
C ALA A 46 8.04 -1.96 -7.21
N ASP A 47 9.16 -1.35 -7.58
CA ASP A 47 9.65 -1.38 -8.96
C ASP A 47 9.95 -2.82 -9.39
N VAL A 48 9.47 -3.18 -10.59
CA VAL A 48 9.54 -4.56 -11.11
C VAL A 48 10.98 -5.07 -11.24
N ASP A 49 11.92 -4.17 -11.49
CA ASP A 49 13.34 -4.48 -11.62
C ASP A 49 14.10 -4.46 -10.29
N ASN A 50 13.41 -4.17 -9.17
CA ASN A 50 14.03 -4.11 -7.86
C ASN A 50 14.20 -5.52 -7.25
N GLY A 51 15.34 -6.13 -7.57
CA GLY A 51 15.72 -7.47 -7.12
C GLY A 51 15.83 -7.63 -5.59
N ASP A 52 15.85 -6.55 -4.81
CA ASP A 52 15.95 -6.60 -3.35
C ASP A 52 14.60 -6.91 -2.68
N PHE A 53 13.50 -6.89 -3.43
CA PHE A 53 12.15 -7.04 -2.90
C PHE A 53 11.40 -8.23 -3.50
N MET A 54 10.48 -8.76 -2.70
CA MET A 54 9.45 -9.72 -3.13
C MET A 54 8.09 -9.03 -3.09
N HIS A 55 7.26 -9.26 -4.11
CA HIS A 55 5.97 -8.62 -4.25
C HIS A 55 4.83 -9.62 -4.09
N LEU A 56 3.81 -9.25 -3.32
CA LEU A 56 2.56 -9.99 -3.17
C LEU A 56 1.40 -9.08 -3.54
N HIS A 57 0.59 -9.51 -4.50
CA HIS A 57 -0.56 -8.77 -5.02
C HIS A 57 -1.86 -9.41 -4.56
N PHE A 58 -2.77 -8.61 -4.04
CA PHE A 58 -4.10 -9.02 -3.62
C PHE A 58 -5.16 -8.06 -4.17
N ALA A 59 -6.36 -8.60 -4.37
CA ALA A 59 -7.54 -7.82 -4.69
C ALA A 59 -8.74 -8.42 -3.97
N PHE A 60 -9.55 -7.59 -3.33
CA PHE A 60 -10.73 -8.00 -2.58
C PHE A 60 -11.92 -7.14 -2.98
N GLU A 61 -13.07 -7.77 -3.18
CA GLU A 61 -14.33 -7.03 -3.29
C GLU A 61 -14.76 -6.54 -1.91
N THR A 62 -15.21 -5.29 -1.85
CA THR A 62 -15.68 -4.64 -0.63
C THR A 62 -17.03 -4.00 -0.88
N THR A 63 -17.90 -4.00 0.15
CA THR A 63 -19.23 -3.39 0.07
C THR A 63 -19.38 -2.16 0.97
N THR A 64 -18.27 -1.49 1.28
CA THR A 64 -18.24 -0.31 2.18
C THR A 64 -17.89 0.95 1.39
N ALA A 65 -18.01 2.13 2.00
CA ALA A 65 -17.57 3.36 1.36
C ALA A 65 -16.04 3.42 1.27
N VAL A 66 -15.50 3.94 0.16
CA VAL A 66 -14.04 4.10 -0.04
C VAL A 66 -13.39 4.84 1.13
N LEU A 67 -14.04 5.88 1.63
CA LEU A 67 -13.53 6.65 2.77
C LEU A 67 -13.33 5.78 4.02
N ARG A 68 -14.21 4.81 4.30
CA ARG A 68 -14.05 3.89 5.44
C ARG A 68 -12.83 2.98 5.28
N ILE A 69 -12.51 2.59 4.04
CA ILE A 69 -11.31 1.80 3.73
C ILE A 69 -10.05 2.63 3.98
N VAL A 70 -10.08 3.92 3.61
CA VAL A 70 -8.95 4.84 3.84
C VAL A 70 -8.80 5.17 5.33
N GLU A 71 -9.89 5.48 6.03
CA GLU A 71 -9.90 5.75 7.48
C GLU A 71 -9.29 4.60 8.29
N ASN A 72 -9.51 3.35 7.87
CA ASN A 72 -8.99 2.17 8.56
C ASN A 72 -7.45 2.18 8.70
N PHE A 73 -6.71 2.79 7.77
CA PHE A 73 -5.23 2.87 7.87
C PHE A 73 -4.77 3.69 9.07
N TYR A 74 -5.56 4.68 9.46
CA TYR A 74 -5.18 5.66 10.48
C TYR A 74 -5.79 5.32 11.86
N ASP A 75 -6.62 4.29 11.94
CA ASP A 75 -7.20 3.82 13.20
C ASP A 75 -6.21 2.91 13.95
N ALA A 76 -5.42 3.46 14.86
CA ALA A 76 -4.50 2.64 15.66
C ALA A 76 -5.21 1.58 16.52
N GLN A 77 -6.49 1.77 16.87
CA GLN A 77 -7.19 0.89 17.80
C GLN A 77 -7.63 -0.43 17.14
N HIS A 78 -7.85 -0.45 15.81
CA HIS A 78 -8.23 -1.67 15.11
C HIS A 78 -7.12 -2.74 15.13
N ALA A 79 -5.87 -2.33 15.35
CA ALA A 79 -4.72 -3.21 15.23
C ALA A 79 -4.71 -4.37 16.24
N SER A 80 -5.25 -4.18 17.44
CA SER A 80 -5.38 -5.27 18.43
C SER A 80 -6.46 -6.30 18.06
N PRO A 81 -7.73 -5.93 17.82
CA PRO A 81 -8.77 -6.92 17.51
C PRO A 81 -8.70 -7.53 16.11
N VAL A 82 -8.09 -6.85 15.13
CA VAL A 82 -8.06 -7.32 13.73
C VAL A 82 -6.76 -8.05 13.39
N HIS A 83 -5.62 -7.54 13.86
CA HIS A 83 -4.29 -8.10 13.56
C HIS A 83 -3.68 -8.84 14.75
N GLU A 84 -4.43 -9.01 15.83
CA GLU A 84 -3.99 -9.66 17.08
C GLU A 84 -2.70 -9.05 17.65
N LEU A 85 -2.44 -7.77 17.37
CA LEU A 85 -1.25 -7.08 17.84
C LEU A 85 -1.40 -6.73 19.34
N PRO A 86 -0.50 -7.20 20.21
CA PRO A 86 -0.54 -6.91 21.64
C PRO A 86 -0.03 -5.47 21.90
N ILE A 87 -0.82 -4.46 21.55
CA ILE A 87 -0.45 -3.06 21.68
C ILE A 87 -0.67 -2.59 23.11
N SER A 88 0.35 -2.01 23.75
CA SER A 88 0.24 -1.41 25.08
C SER A 88 0.12 0.10 25.07
N ALA A 89 0.69 0.74 24.05
CA ALA A 89 0.55 2.17 23.82
C ALA A 89 0.75 2.47 22.34
N PHE A 90 0.21 3.60 21.88
CA PHE A 90 0.50 4.12 20.56
C PHE A 90 0.56 5.64 20.55
N GLU A 91 1.33 6.19 19.61
CA GLU A 91 1.37 7.62 19.29
C GLU A 91 0.92 7.82 17.84
N LEU A 92 -0.01 8.75 17.61
CA LEU A 92 -0.42 9.18 16.28
C LEU A 92 0.36 10.42 15.87
N LYS A 93 0.84 10.45 14.64
CA LYS A 93 1.64 11.55 14.08
C LYS A 93 1.02 12.07 12.80
N LEU A 94 1.07 13.39 12.65
CA LEU A 94 0.77 14.07 11.40
C LEU A 94 2.07 14.68 10.87
N PHE A 95 2.27 14.59 9.57
CA PHE A 95 3.47 15.09 8.91
C PHE A 95 3.11 16.11 7.83
N ASP A 96 3.45 17.38 8.09
CA ASP A 96 3.24 18.48 7.14
C ASP A 96 4.50 18.82 6.32
N ASP A 97 5.67 18.29 6.72
CA ASP A 97 6.96 18.49 6.05
C ASP A 97 7.39 17.22 5.30
N TRP A 98 7.12 17.20 3.99
CA TRP A 98 7.45 16.09 3.12
C TRP A 98 8.95 15.92 2.87
N GLN A 99 9.80 16.91 3.18
CA GLN A 99 11.22 16.90 2.79
C GLN A 99 12.01 15.76 3.44
N ARG A 100 11.48 15.16 4.51
CA ARG A 100 12.02 13.97 5.16
C ARG A 100 11.84 12.70 4.34
N TRP A 101 10.93 12.71 3.36
CA TRP A 101 10.58 11.59 2.50
C TRP A 101 10.63 12.02 1.03
N PRO A 102 11.81 12.00 0.40
CA PRO A 102 11.95 12.41 -1.00
C PRO A 102 11.06 11.65 -1.98
N GLU A 103 10.67 10.42 -1.66
CA GLU A 103 9.75 9.60 -2.48
C GLU A 103 8.37 10.25 -2.70
N VAL A 104 7.93 11.14 -1.80
CA VAL A 104 6.61 11.80 -1.93
C VAL A 104 6.67 13.20 -2.53
N GLU A 105 7.86 13.69 -2.88
CA GLU A 105 8.05 15.05 -3.39
C GLU A 105 7.08 15.40 -4.53
N SER A 106 6.92 14.50 -5.50
CA SER A 106 6.09 14.73 -6.68
C SER A 106 4.60 14.89 -6.35
N LEU A 107 4.08 14.10 -5.39
CA LEU A 107 2.72 14.21 -4.89
C LEU A 107 2.54 15.44 -4.00
N ALA A 108 3.51 15.72 -3.14
CA ALA A 108 3.47 16.86 -2.23
C ALA A 108 3.51 18.19 -2.98
N GLN A 109 4.37 18.32 -4.00
CA GLN A 109 4.40 19.50 -4.87
C GLN A 109 3.10 19.69 -5.66
N ALA A 110 2.38 18.61 -5.97
CA ALA A 110 1.07 18.64 -6.60
C ALA A 110 -0.09 18.94 -5.60
N GLY A 111 0.20 19.09 -4.30
CA GLY A 111 -0.81 19.25 -3.26
C GLY A 111 -1.70 18.01 -3.05
N ALA A 112 -1.20 16.84 -3.43
CA ALA A 112 -1.92 15.56 -3.43
C ALA A 112 -1.32 14.55 -2.45
N TRP A 113 -0.63 15.03 -1.40
CA TRP A 113 -0.04 14.21 -0.35
C TRP A 113 -0.51 14.63 1.04
N PHE A 114 -0.66 13.63 1.90
CA PHE A 114 -0.89 13.78 3.33
C PHE A 114 -0.06 12.72 4.07
N GLY A 115 0.84 13.15 4.94
CA GLY A 115 1.68 12.25 5.73
C GLY A 115 1.11 11.98 7.11
N ALA A 116 1.10 10.72 7.55
CA ALA A 116 0.81 10.37 8.93
C ALA A 116 1.71 9.25 9.45
N GLY A 117 1.66 8.98 10.74
CA GLY A 117 2.39 7.87 11.35
C GLY A 117 1.68 7.32 12.57
N ILE A 118 1.96 6.05 12.86
CA ILE A 118 1.56 5.39 14.10
C ILE A 118 2.77 4.65 14.65
N ASP A 119 3.17 5.03 15.86
CA ASP A 119 4.21 4.32 16.58
C ASP A 119 3.56 3.47 17.65
N PHE A 120 3.63 2.15 17.50
CA PHE A 120 3.13 1.18 18.47
C PHE A 120 4.23 0.74 19.41
N THR A 121 3.94 0.79 20.71
CA THR A 121 4.63 -0.03 21.70
C THR A 121 3.89 -1.36 21.81
N VAL A 122 4.61 -2.44 21.57
CA VAL A 122 4.05 -3.79 21.53
C VAL A 122 4.48 -4.52 22.79
N ASP A 123 3.51 -4.92 23.59
CA ASP A 123 3.74 -5.83 24.69
C ASP A 123 4.14 -7.19 24.12
N ARG A 124 5.17 -7.78 24.72
CA ARG A 124 5.79 -9.04 24.30
C ARG A 124 4.75 -10.04 23.80
N TYR A 125 5.00 -10.66 22.64
CA TYR A 125 4.18 -11.73 22.06
C TYR A 125 3.96 -12.86 23.09
N PHE A 126 2.86 -12.81 23.85
CA PHE A 126 2.52 -13.81 24.86
C PHE A 126 1.61 -14.87 24.24
N GLY A 127 2.22 -15.75 23.45
CA GLY A 127 1.66 -17.05 23.04
C GLY A 127 2.61 -18.19 23.41
N ALA A 128 2.19 -19.44 23.29
CA ALA A 128 3.02 -20.62 23.57
C ALA A 128 4.34 -20.67 22.74
N SER A 129 4.41 -19.91 21.65
CA SER A 129 5.58 -19.68 20.79
C SER A 129 6.56 -18.59 21.31
N GLY A 130 6.15 -17.73 22.23
CA GLY A 130 6.92 -16.58 22.71
C GLY A 130 8.18 -16.95 23.51
N MET A 131 8.23 -18.14 24.12
CA MET A 131 9.41 -18.59 24.86
C MET A 131 10.56 -18.99 23.92
N LEU A 132 10.25 -19.57 22.76
CA LEU A 132 11.22 -19.91 21.72
C LEU A 132 11.74 -18.66 21.00
N ALA A 133 10.85 -17.71 20.69
CA ALA A 133 11.23 -16.41 20.14
C ALA A 133 12.19 -15.63 21.08
N ARG A 134 11.98 -15.74 22.40
CA ARG A 134 12.84 -15.13 23.44
C ARG A 134 14.26 -15.71 23.48
N VAL A 135 14.41 -17.03 23.34
CA VAL A 135 15.73 -17.69 23.30
C VAL A 135 16.48 -17.36 22.01
N LEU A 136 15.75 -17.08 20.93
CA LEU A 136 16.29 -16.72 19.62
C LEU A 136 16.52 -15.21 19.42
N GLY A 137 16.23 -14.37 20.43
CA GLY A 137 16.44 -12.93 20.36
C GLY A 137 15.44 -12.15 19.49
N LEU A 138 14.30 -12.76 19.14
CA LEU A 138 13.27 -12.20 18.25
C LEU A 138 12.28 -11.29 19.00
N ASN A 139 12.76 -10.47 19.93
CA ASN A 139 11.91 -9.55 20.68
C ASN A 139 11.73 -8.25 19.89
N MET A 140 10.56 -8.07 19.28
CA MET A 140 10.13 -6.77 18.76
C MET A 140 9.59 -5.91 19.90
N SER A 141 10.02 -4.66 20.00
CA SER A 141 9.56 -3.72 21.03
C SER A 141 8.78 -2.54 20.49
N GLN A 142 9.04 -2.17 19.24
CA GLN A 142 8.42 -1.05 18.54
C GLN A 142 8.03 -1.45 17.12
N MET A 143 6.84 -1.03 16.71
CA MET A 143 6.38 -1.11 15.32
C MET A 143 5.99 0.30 14.87
N ASN A 144 6.70 0.80 13.86
CA ASN A 144 6.51 2.12 13.30
C ASN A 144 5.81 1.98 11.94
N LEU A 145 4.66 2.62 11.82
CA LEU A 145 3.93 2.78 10.57
C LEU A 145 4.07 4.22 10.11
N HIS A 146 4.50 4.40 8.86
CA HIS A 146 4.44 5.68 8.18
C HIS A 146 3.50 5.57 6.99
N PHE A 147 2.66 6.57 6.79
CA PHE A 147 1.59 6.58 5.81
C PHE A 147 1.76 7.77 4.88
N ASP A 148 1.77 7.48 3.58
CA ASP A 148 1.78 8.44 2.50
C ASP A 148 0.43 8.37 1.79
N GLY A 149 -0.52 9.18 2.25
CA GLY A 149 -1.87 9.27 1.70
C GLY A 149 -1.91 10.12 0.43
N TYR A 150 -2.70 9.69 -0.55
CA TYR A 150 -2.99 10.43 -1.79
C TYR A 150 -4.44 10.17 -2.24
N PRO A 151 -5.02 10.93 -3.20
CA PRO A 151 -6.45 10.84 -3.52
C PRO A 151 -6.97 9.47 -3.99
N GLY A 152 -6.09 8.52 -4.33
CA GLY A 152 -6.45 7.16 -4.75
C GLY A 152 -6.10 6.05 -3.76
N GLY A 153 -5.47 6.36 -2.62
CA GLY A 153 -4.98 5.33 -1.71
C GLY A 153 -3.94 5.81 -0.70
N CYS A 154 -3.16 4.86 -0.22
CA CYS A 154 -2.09 5.09 0.74
C CYS A 154 -0.93 4.14 0.48
N VAL A 155 0.30 4.63 0.66
CA VAL A 155 1.49 3.79 0.78
C VAL A 155 1.90 3.78 2.25
N MET A 156 1.89 2.60 2.86
CA MET A 156 2.34 2.40 4.23
C MET A 156 3.74 1.80 4.24
N THR A 157 4.66 2.42 4.98
CA THR A 157 5.99 1.88 5.25
C THR A 157 6.00 1.30 6.66
N VAL A 158 6.42 0.03 6.78
CA VAL A 158 6.47 -0.67 8.06
C VAL A 158 7.92 -0.89 8.48
N SER A 159 8.25 -0.42 9.68
CA SER A 159 9.55 -0.65 10.32
C SER A 159 9.35 -1.28 11.69
N LEU A 160 10.24 -2.20 12.05
CA LEU A 160 10.25 -2.86 13.36
C LEU A 160 11.57 -2.55 14.04
N ASP A 161 11.52 -1.97 15.24
CA ASP A 161 12.68 -1.49 15.99
C ASP A 161 13.65 -0.62 15.14
N GLY A 162 13.09 0.22 14.26
CA GLY A 162 13.83 1.07 13.33
C GLY A 162 14.28 0.42 12.02
N ASP A 163 14.17 -0.89 11.89
CA ASP A 163 14.49 -1.60 10.65
C ASP A 163 13.28 -1.64 9.72
N PHE A 164 13.40 -1.02 8.55
CA PHE A 164 12.43 -1.15 7.48
C PHE A 164 12.25 -2.62 7.03
N LYS A 165 10.99 -3.08 6.97
CA LYS A 165 10.63 -4.46 6.61
C LYS A 165 9.91 -4.54 5.26
N TYR A 166 8.86 -3.75 5.08
CA TYR A 166 8.07 -3.77 3.84
C TYR A 166 7.32 -2.46 3.60
N LYS A 167 6.95 -2.23 2.34
CA LYS A 167 5.95 -1.24 1.95
C LYS A 167 4.65 -1.93 1.55
N LEU A 168 3.51 -1.36 1.92
CA LEU A 168 2.18 -1.77 1.50
C LEU A 168 1.56 -0.62 0.70
N LEU A 169 1.30 -0.84 -0.58
CA LEU A 169 0.41 0.00 -1.37
C LEU A 169 -1.02 -0.52 -1.16
N GLN A 170 -1.95 0.37 -0.82
CA GLN A 170 -3.38 0.09 -0.89
C GLN A 170 -4.10 1.13 -1.74
N CYS A 171 -4.88 0.66 -2.71
CA CYS A 171 -5.71 1.47 -3.59
C CYS A 171 -7.14 0.93 -3.64
N VAL A 172 -8.08 1.77 -4.05
CA VAL A 172 -9.47 1.34 -4.22
C VAL A 172 -9.98 1.76 -5.59
N THR A 173 -10.60 0.81 -6.30
CA THR A 173 -11.33 1.04 -7.55
C THR A 173 -12.83 1.00 -7.25
N PRO A 174 -13.54 2.14 -7.24
CA PRO A 174 -14.99 2.15 -7.15
C PRO A 174 -15.61 1.45 -8.38
N VAL A 175 -16.57 0.55 -8.15
CA VAL A 175 -17.24 -0.21 -9.23
C VAL A 175 -18.68 0.28 -9.43
N SER A 176 -19.40 0.43 -8.32
CA SER A 176 -20.76 0.98 -8.27
C SER A 176 -21.04 1.52 -6.88
N ASP A 177 -22.24 2.06 -6.65
CA ASP A 177 -22.66 2.52 -5.34
C ASP A 177 -22.45 1.44 -4.27
N GLY A 178 -21.59 1.77 -3.29
CA GLY A 178 -21.25 0.88 -2.18
C GLY A 178 -20.50 -0.39 -2.57
N LYS A 179 -19.94 -0.51 -3.78
CA LYS A 179 -19.11 -1.65 -4.21
C LYS A 179 -17.79 -1.18 -4.77
N ASN A 180 -16.69 -1.74 -4.26
CA ASN A 180 -15.34 -1.40 -4.71
C ASN A 180 -14.46 -2.64 -4.73
N VAL A 181 -13.39 -2.57 -5.51
CA VAL A 181 -12.26 -3.49 -5.42
C VAL A 181 -11.14 -2.79 -4.67
N MET A 182 -10.73 -3.35 -3.54
CA MET A 182 -9.54 -2.92 -2.82
C MET A 182 -8.34 -3.71 -3.35
N HIS A 183 -7.32 -3.00 -3.82
CA HIS A 183 -6.08 -3.57 -4.31
C HIS A 183 -4.99 -3.37 -3.27
N MET A 184 -4.23 -4.42 -2.98
CA MET A 184 -3.09 -4.36 -2.08
C MET A 184 -1.85 -4.94 -2.74
N LEU A 185 -0.72 -4.25 -2.59
CA LEU A 185 0.59 -4.74 -2.96
C LEU A 185 1.53 -4.62 -1.76
N ILE A 186 2.07 -5.74 -1.32
CA ILE A 186 3.09 -5.80 -0.27
C ILE A 186 4.44 -6.04 -0.94
N SER A 187 5.38 -5.12 -0.76
CA SER A 187 6.77 -5.23 -1.21
C SER A 187 7.69 -5.45 -0.02
N ILE A 188 8.13 -6.69 0.16
CA ILE A 188 8.87 -7.18 1.33
C ILE A 188 10.36 -7.17 1.02
N LYS A 189 11.17 -6.54 1.87
CA LYS A 189 12.62 -6.53 1.73
C LYS A 189 13.18 -7.94 1.95
N LYS A 190 13.94 -8.46 0.99
CA LYS A 190 14.60 -9.76 1.12
C LYS A 190 15.71 -9.66 2.16
N VAL A 191 15.77 -10.63 3.06
CA VAL A 191 16.87 -10.75 4.03
C VAL A 191 17.98 -11.59 3.39
N GLY A 192 19.21 -11.10 3.38
CA GLY A 192 20.36 -11.84 2.85
C GLY A 192 20.81 -13.02 3.74
N GLY A 193 21.34 -14.09 3.14
CA GLY A 193 22.05 -15.17 3.85
C GLY A 193 21.22 -16.39 4.29
N ALA A 194 21.84 -17.29 5.05
CA ALA A 194 21.26 -18.58 5.49
C ALA A 194 20.04 -18.45 6.43
N LEU A 195 19.73 -17.22 6.88
CA LEU A 195 18.57 -16.86 7.70
C LEU A 195 17.24 -16.91 6.94
N ARG A 196 17.26 -17.12 5.62
CA ARG A 196 16.14 -17.27 4.67
C ARG A 196 15.08 -18.33 5.03
N ARG A 197 15.11 -18.95 6.21
CA ARG A 197 14.21 -20.07 6.56
C ARG A 197 13.31 -19.82 7.78
N ALA A 198 13.58 -18.80 8.59
CA ALA A 198 12.82 -18.57 9.82
C ALA A 198 11.88 -17.35 9.74
N THR A 199 12.25 -16.31 8.99
CA THR A 199 11.49 -15.05 8.93
C THR A 199 10.41 -15.02 7.86
N ASP A 200 10.45 -15.94 6.88
CA ASP A 200 9.48 -15.99 5.77
C ASP A 200 8.06 -16.43 6.22
N TYR A 201 7.88 -16.84 7.48
CA TYR A 201 6.63 -17.38 8.01
C TYR A 201 6.05 -16.61 9.20
N VAL A 202 6.63 -15.46 9.55
CA VAL A 202 6.07 -14.57 10.59
C VAL A 202 5.52 -13.33 9.89
N LEU A 203 4.47 -13.56 9.10
CA LEU A 203 3.43 -12.59 8.78
C LEU A 203 2.16 -13.05 9.49
#